data_AF-M0B9J4-F1
#
_entry.id   AF-M0B9J4-F1
#
_cell.length_a   1.000
_cell.length_b   1.000
_cell.length_c   1.000
_cell.angle_alpha   90.00
_cell.angle_beta   90.00
_cell.angle_gamma   90.00
#
_symmetry.space_group_name_H-M   'P 1'
#
loop_
_entity.id
_entity.type
_entity.pdbx_description
1 polymer ?
#
loop_
_entity_poly.entity_id
_entity_poly.type
_entity_poly.pdbx_seq_one_letter_code
_entity_poly.pdbx_strand_id
1 'polypeptide(L)'
;MTSREWDIDRRVVFDRDEFTCQHCERAGDEETLRLYPVGTVPTDGPVHESSLVTVCSTCAAVLRDDARPARERSAVDSAASIDADGPAALAAIASDELFALVHETTREQGTAVSDAAAFASFATTLPSALAGSDGDGDASAGCTDSVDRANRAESAESPESTTPATGDETDSETADTAPESSVDDLSREFVTARRTLLLALSVVDRRLARLDQFEGDATESAAAPLLLDFVDTATKLQSELHELVSLAELVAASIGRCHNCFEPLAVAAPNGPTPSQPCPTCAQSPRDTEAWHRADSNAVDFERLFSATNDTLRDAAATTETLTERTTALATELVEK
;
A
#
# COMPACT_ATOMS: atom_id res chain seq x y z
N MET A 1 -13.25 24.30 3.87
CA MET A 1 -12.82 23.35 4.91
C MET A 1 -11.38 23.69 5.24
N THR A 2 -11.11 24.02 6.50
CA THR A 2 -9.78 24.36 7.01
C THR A 2 -8.86 23.15 6.91
N SER A 3 -7.60 23.38 6.53
CA SER A 3 -6.57 22.34 6.46
C SER A 3 -6.56 21.55 7.76
N ARG A 4 -6.68 20.22 7.71
CA ARG A 4 -6.44 19.36 8.89
C ARG A 4 -5.00 19.64 9.34
N GLU A 5 -4.83 20.18 10.53
CA GLU A 5 -3.51 20.48 11.11
C GLU A 5 -3.06 19.23 11.87
N TRP A 6 -2.46 18.28 11.17
CA TRP A 6 -1.68 17.24 11.83
C TRP A 6 -0.38 17.86 12.35
N ASP A 7 -0.05 17.54 13.60
CA ASP A 7 1.22 17.91 14.22
C ASP A 7 2.32 16.97 13.69
N ILE A 8 2.75 17.22 12.44
CA ILE A 8 3.81 16.49 11.75
C ILE A 8 4.72 17.45 11.01
N ASP A 9 6.02 17.16 11.01
CA ASP A 9 6.95 17.83 10.11
C ASP A 9 6.67 17.38 8.66
N ARG A 10 5.91 18.22 7.95
CA ARG A 10 5.49 17.97 6.56
C ARG A 10 6.68 17.76 5.63
N ARG A 11 7.84 18.35 5.94
CA ARG A 11 9.04 18.20 5.11
C ARG A 11 9.55 16.78 5.07
N VAL A 12 9.47 16.05 6.18
CA VAL A 12 9.92 14.67 6.22
C VAL A 12 9.13 13.80 5.23
N VAL A 13 7.81 14.04 5.13
CA VAL A 13 6.96 13.34 4.16
C VAL A 13 7.27 13.76 2.71
N PHE A 14 7.49 15.05 2.46
CA PHE A 14 7.84 15.55 1.13
C PHE A 14 9.23 15.10 0.66
N ASP A 15 10.23 15.13 1.54
CA ASP A 15 11.60 14.68 1.25
C ASP A 15 11.61 13.18 0.94
N ARG A 16 10.90 12.37 1.73
CA ARG A 16 10.73 10.93 1.50
C ARG A 16 10.06 10.64 0.15
N ASP A 17 9.08 11.44 -0.23
CA ASP A 17 8.33 11.30 -1.49
C ASP A 17 8.98 12.08 -2.63
N GLU A 18 10.20 12.59 -2.45
CA GLU A 18 10.99 13.35 -3.42
C GLU A 18 10.22 14.51 -4.07
N PHE A 19 9.38 15.21 -3.29
CA PHE A 19 8.48 16.26 -3.77
C PHE A 19 7.64 15.83 -4.99
N THR A 20 7.24 14.56 -5.04
CA THR A 20 6.52 13.96 -6.16
C THR A 20 5.16 13.44 -5.71
N CYS A 21 4.13 13.73 -6.50
CA CYS A 21 2.78 13.20 -6.29
C CYS A 21 2.79 11.67 -6.40
N GLN A 22 2.50 10.98 -5.31
CA GLN A 22 2.50 9.51 -5.23
C GLN A 22 1.34 8.85 -5.99
N HIS A 23 0.42 9.62 -6.59
CA HIS A 23 -0.64 9.09 -7.45
C HIS A 23 -0.36 9.28 -8.95
N CYS A 24 0.14 10.45 -9.35
CA CYS A 24 0.30 10.80 -10.78
C CYS A 24 1.73 11.15 -11.18
N GLU A 25 2.68 10.94 -10.27
CA GLU A 25 4.14 11.12 -10.48
C GLU A 25 4.57 12.55 -10.86
N ARG A 26 3.66 13.53 -10.75
CA ARG A 26 3.99 14.93 -11.00
C ARG A 26 4.81 15.51 -9.85
N ALA A 27 6.02 15.96 -10.16
CA ALA A 27 6.84 16.75 -9.26
C ALA A 27 6.19 18.11 -8.92
N GLY A 28 6.48 18.62 -7.73
CA GLY A 28 5.96 19.90 -7.25
C GLY A 28 6.79 20.49 -6.12
N ASP A 29 6.16 21.34 -5.31
CA ASP A 29 6.73 22.03 -4.16
C ASP A 29 5.73 22.04 -2.98
N GLU A 30 6.11 22.60 -1.84
CA GLU A 30 5.25 22.65 -0.64
C GLU A 30 3.91 23.41 -0.88
N GLU A 31 3.85 24.29 -1.89
CA GLU A 31 2.67 25.10 -2.22
C GLU A 31 1.68 24.35 -3.12
N THR A 32 2.19 23.49 -4.00
CA THR A 32 1.40 22.72 -4.99
C THR A 32 1.07 21.30 -4.52
N LEU A 33 1.85 20.76 -3.58
CA LEU A 33 1.68 19.44 -2.97
C LEU A 33 0.92 19.50 -1.64
N ARG A 34 0.25 18.40 -1.32
CA ARG A 34 -0.56 18.22 -0.12
C ARG A 34 -0.26 16.87 0.49
N LEU A 35 -0.36 16.77 1.81
CA LEU A 35 -0.39 15.49 2.49
C LEU A 35 -1.78 14.89 2.40
N TYR A 36 -1.84 13.60 2.09
CA TYR A 36 -3.04 12.79 2.04
C TYR A 36 -2.90 11.60 2.99
N PRO A 37 -3.92 11.31 3.82
CA PRO A 37 -3.87 10.17 4.73
C PRO A 37 -4.16 8.87 3.99
N VAL A 38 -3.39 7.83 4.27
CA VAL A 38 -3.64 6.47 3.78
C VAL A 38 -3.96 5.54 4.93
N GLY A 39 -5.00 4.72 4.77
CA GLY A 39 -5.53 3.86 5.83
C GLY A 39 -6.28 4.63 6.92
N THR A 40 -6.35 4.02 8.12
CA THR A 40 -7.05 4.63 9.26
C THR A 40 -6.11 5.59 9.99
N VAL A 41 -6.43 6.88 9.94
CA VAL A 41 -5.63 7.94 10.56
C VAL A 41 -6.52 8.76 11.48
N PRO A 42 -6.08 9.12 12.69
CA PRO A 42 -6.84 10.02 13.57
C PRO A 42 -7.23 11.32 12.85
N THR A 43 -8.42 11.82 13.15
CA THR A 43 -8.91 13.08 12.58
C THR A 43 -8.12 14.29 13.09
N ASP A 44 -7.62 14.21 14.33
CA ASP A 44 -6.81 15.22 15.01
C ASP A 44 -5.69 14.54 15.82
N GLY A 45 -4.62 15.28 16.10
CA GLY A 45 -3.49 14.81 16.91
C GLY A 45 -2.25 14.38 16.10
N PRO A 46 -1.27 13.74 16.76
CA PRO A 46 -0.04 13.31 16.10
C PRO A 46 -0.33 12.21 15.09
N VAL A 47 0.25 12.35 13.90
CA VAL A 47 0.18 11.34 12.83
C VAL A 47 1.59 10.97 12.43
N HIS A 48 1.85 9.68 12.36
CA HIS A 48 3.13 9.18 11.87
C HIS A 48 3.23 9.32 10.35
N GLU A 49 4.41 9.64 9.85
CA GLU A 49 4.66 9.82 8.41
C GLU A 49 4.27 8.62 7.55
N SER A 50 4.35 7.39 8.10
CA SER A 50 3.96 6.17 7.41
C SER A 50 2.45 6.07 7.10
N SER A 51 1.63 6.94 7.71
CA SER A 51 0.19 7.05 7.41
C SER A 51 -0.12 8.16 6.42
N LEU A 52 0.89 8.85 5.88
CA LEU A 52 0.73 9.98 4.97
C LEU A 52 1.48 9.74 3.66
N VAL A 53 0.95 10.29 2.58
CA VAL A 53 1.59 10.35 1.26
C VAL A 53 1.44 11.74 0.66
N THR A 54 2.37 12.09 -0.21
CA THR A 54 2.39 13.35 -0.95
C THR A 54 1.52 13.24 -2.21
N VAL A 55 0.60 14.16 -2.41
CA VAL A 55 -0.23 14.23 -3.63
C VAL A 55 -0.31 15.66 -4.14
N CYS A 56 -0.41 15.84 -5.46
CA CYS A 56 -0.66 17.17 -6.02
C CYS A 56 -2.08 17.65 -5.72
N SER A 57 -2.31 18.96 -5.77
CA SER A 57 -3.62 19.56 -5.45
C SER A 57 -4.78 19.00 -6.30
N THR A 58 -4.54 18.62 -7.55
CA THR A 58 -5.54 17.99 -8.41
C THR A 58 -5.92 16.60 -7.91
N CYS A 59 -4.94 15.74 -7.62
CA CYS A 59 -5.19 14.42 -7.05
C CYS A 59 -5.82 14.50 -5.66
N ALA A 60 -5.38 15.46 -4.83
CA ALA A 60 -5.98 15.72 -3.53
C ALA A 60 -7.47 16.09 -3.65
N ALA A 61 -7.86 16.86 -4.67
CA ALA A 61 -9.26 17.21 -4.89
C ALA A 61 -10.11 15.97 -5.22
N VAL A 62 -9.63 15.12 -6.14
CA VAL A 62 -10.29 13.85 -6.50
C VAL A 62 -10.42 12.93 -5.27
N LEU A 63 -9.37 12.86 -4.44
CA LEU A 63 -9.33 12.01 -3.26
C LEU A 63 -10.14 12.55 -2.06
N ARG A 64 -10.35 13.87 -1.98
CA ARG A 64 -11.07 14.53 -0.88
C ARG A 64 -12.52 14.83 -1.17
N ASP A 65 -12.98 14.74 -2.42
CA ASP A 65 -14.39 15.00 -2.75
C ASP A 65 -15.27 13.95 -2.04
N ASP A 66 -15.68 14.31 -0.82
CA ASP A 66 -16.80 13.77 -0.07
C ASP A 66 -18.06 14.23 -0.81
N ALA A 67 -18.48 13.49 -1.84
CA ALA A 67 -19.83 13.49 -2.41
C ALA A 67 -20.58 14.85 -2.36
N ARG A 68 -19.94 15.96 -2.77
CA ARG A 68 -20.63 17.25 -2.91
C ARG A 68 -20.76 17.56 -4.39
N PRO A 69 -22.00 17.62 -4.92
CA PRO A 69 -22.26 17.60 -6.35
C PRO A 69 -21.61 18.77 -7.09
N ALA A 70 -21.03 18.46 -8.25
CA ALA A 70 -20.48 19.43 -9.20
C ALA A 70 -21.54 20.43 -9.73
N ARG A 71 -22.84 20.14 -9.56
CA ARG A 71 -23.94 21.05 -9.94
C ARG A 71 -23.92 22.39 -9.21
N GLU A 72 -23.38 22.48 -7.99
CA GLU A 72 -23.21 23.79 -7.30
C GLU A 72 -22.03 24.61 -7.84
N ARG A 73 -21.05 23.98 -8.50
CA ARG A 73 -19.88 24.67 -9.10
C ARG A 73 -20.14 25.14 -10.54
N SER A 74 -20.93 24.39 -11.32
CA SER A 74 -21.22 24.70 -12.73
C SER A 74 -22.37 25.70 -12.93
N ALA A 75 -23.32 25.77 -11.99
CA ALA A 75 -24.48 26.67 -12.11
C ALA A 75 -24.14 28.18 -12.07
N VAL A 76 -22.89 28.55 -11.72
CA VAL A 76 -22.46 29.96 -11.66
C VAL A 76 -21.78 30.42 -12.96
N ASP A 77 -21.29 29.51 -13.82
CA ASP A 77 -20.53 29.88 -15.04
C ASP A 77 -21.20 29.46 -16.38
N SER A 78 -22.26 28.63 -16.37
CA SER A 78 -22.84 28.10 -17.62
C SER A 78 -24.25 28.61 -17.99
N ALA A 79 -24.68 29.74 -17.44
CA ALA A 79 -25.99 30.34 -17.79
C ALA A 79 -26.01 31.11 -19.13
N ALA A 80 -24.97 31.00 -19.96
CA ALA A 80 -24.92 31.63 -21.29
C ALA A 80 -24.92 30.57 -22.39
N SER A 81 -25.99 30.58 -23.20
CA SER A 81 -26.25 29.82 -24.43
C SER A 81 -26.41 28.30 -24.32
N ILE A 82 -27.66 27.85 -24.10
CA ILE A 82 -28.11 26.52 -24.53
C ILE A 82 -29.16 26.73 -25.63
N ASP A 83 -28.74 26.50 -26.87
CA ASP A 83 -29.61 26.36 -28.04
C ASP A 83 -30.36 25.01 -28.00
N ALA A 84 -31.39 24.86 -28.85
CA ALA A 84 -32.42 23.82 -28.80
C ALA A 84 -31.97 22.34 -28.98
N ASP A 85 -30.67 22.04 -29.04
CA ASP A 85 -30.10 20.68 -29.01
C ASP A 85 -29.66 20.23 -27.59
N GLY A 86 -29.93 21.05 -26.57
CA GLY A 86 -29.47 20.89 -25.19
C GLY A 86 -29.68 19.51 -24.53
N PRO A 87 -30.84 18.84 -24.63
CA PRO A 87 -31.06 17.58 -23.91
C PRO A 87 -30.22 16.42 -24.45
N ALA A 88 -30.07 16.34 -25.77
CA ALA A 88 -29.32 15.26 -26.43
C ALA A 88 -27.81 15.46 -26.27
N ALA A 89 -27.32 16.70 -26.39
CA ALA A 89 -25.92 17.03 -26.16
C ALA A 89 -25.51 16.79 -24.69
N LEU A 90 -26.37 17.13 -23.72
CA LEU A 90 -26.13 16.83 -22.30
C LEU A 90 -26.15 15.33 -22.00
N ALA A 91 -27.03 14.56 -22.64
CA ALA A 91 -27.06 13.10 -22.52
C ALA A 91 -25.81 12.44 -23.12
N ALA A 92 -25.32 12.93 -24.26
CA ALA A 92 -24.08 12.45 -24.88
C ALA A 92 -22.85 12.75 -24.02
N ILE A 93 -22.74 13.97 -23.47
CA ILE A 93 -21.66 14.34 -22.54
C ILE A 93 -21.69 13.46 -21.28
N ALA A 94 -22.89 13.15 -20.76
CA ALA A 94 -23.03 12.23 -19.62
C ALA A 94 -22.63 10.78 -19.97
N SER A 95 -22.90 10.32 -21.20
CA SER A 95 -22.48 8.99 -21.68
C SER A 95 -20.96 8.89 -21.82
N ASP A 96 -20.32 9.89 -22.43
CA ASP A 96 -18.86 9.94 -22.58
C ASP A 96 -18.14 10.01 -21.22
N GLU A 97 -18.67 10.82 -20.30
CA GLU A 97 -18.14 10.93 -18.94
C GLU A 97 -18.28 9.61 -18.16
N LEU A 98 -19.44 8.96 -18.27
CA LEU A 98 -19.69 7.66 -17.65
C LEU A 98 -18.77 6.58 -18.23
N PHE A 99 -18.65 6.52 -19.55
CA PHE A 99 -17.75 5.59 -20.24
C PHE A 99 -16.31 5.77 -19.77
N ALA A 100 -15.82 7.01 -19.75
CA ALA A 100 -14.47 7.33 -19.28
C ALA A 100 -14.27 6.92 -17.83
N LEU A 101 -15.26 7.17 -16.96
CA LEU A 101 -15.19 6.81 -15.54
C LEU A 101 -15.17 5.29 -15.32
N VAL A 102 -16.00 4.54 -16.03
CA VAL A 102 -16.04 3.07 -16.01
C VAL A 102 -14.71 2.50 -16.49
N HIS A 103 -14.24 2.92 -17.67
CA HIS A 103 -12.99 2.45 -18.26
C HIS A 103 -11.80 2.70 -17.33
N GLU A 104 -11.69 3.93 -16.82
CA GLU A 104 -10.61 4.30 -15.91
C GLU A 104 -10.72 3.55 -14.58
N THR A 105 -11.92 3.28 -14.05
CA THR A 105 -12.11 2.48 -12.82
C THR A 105 -11.61 1.05 -13.01
N THR A 106 -12.00 0.39 -14.11
CA THR A 106 -11.53 -0.96 -14.44
C THR A 106 -10.01 -1.00 -14.59
N ARG A 107 -9.42 0.01 -15.23
CA ARG A 107 -7.96 0.13 -15.38
C ARG A 107 -7.25 0.23 -14.03
N GLU A 108 -7.69 1.14 -13.15
CA GLU A 108 -7.07 1.31 -11.82
C GLU A 108 -7.24 0.05 -10.96
N GLN A 109 -8.38 -0.64 -11.03
CA GLN A 109 -8.57 -1.91 -10.32
C GLN A 109 -7.64 -3.01 -10.82
N GLY A 110 -7.40 -3.10 -12.13
CA GLY A 110 -6.41 -4.04 -12.68
C GLY A 110 -5.00 -3.79 -12.13
N THR A 111 -4.60 -2.53 -12.00
CA THR A 111 -3.33 -2.16 -11.35
C THR A 111 -3.34 -2.52 -9.86
N ALA A 112 -4.40 -2.16 -9.13
CA ALA A 112 -4.52 -2.45 -7.70
C ALA A 112 -4.51 -3.95 -7.37
N VAL A 113 -5.07 -4.81 -8.24
CA VAL A 113 -4.99 -6.28 -8.12
C VAL A 113 -3.53 -6.76 -8.17
N SER A 114 -2.75 -6.21 -9.12
CA SER A 114 -1.34 -6.57 -9.29
C SER A 114 -0.51 -6.12 -8.07
N ASP A 115 -0.74 -4.90 -7.60
CA ASP A 115 -0.09 -4.35 -6.41
C ASP A 115 -0.46 -5.13 -5.13
N ALA A 116 -1.73 -5.52 -4.99
CA ALA A 116 -2.20 -6.35 -3.88
C ALA A 116 -1.58 -7.75 -3.90
N ALA A 117 -1.45 -8.37 -5.07
CA ALA A 117 -0.79 -9.67 -5.22
C ALA A 117 0.70 -9.59 -4.87
N ALA A 118 1.40 -8.53 -5.32
CA ALA A 118 2.79 -8.30 -4.97
C ALA A 118 2.96 -8.07 -3.46
N PHE A 119 2.11 -7.23 -2.85
CA PHE A 119 2.14 -6.95 -1.43
C PHE A 119 1.83 -8.19 -0.58
N ALA A 120 0.82 -8.99 -0.98
CA ALA A 120 0.49 -10.24 -0.33
C ALA A 120 1.65 -11.23 -0.42
N SER A 121 2.25 -11.41 -1.60
CA SER A 121 3.41 -12.27 -1.79
C SER A 121 4.57 -11.85 -0.89
N PHE A 122 4.93 -10.57 -0.89
CA PHE A 122 5.94 -10.02 0.00
C PHE A 122 5.60 -10.25 1.48
N ALA A 123 4.38 -9.99 1.91
CA ALA A 123 3.97 -10.19 3.30
C ALA A 123 4.13 -11.66 3.73
N THR A 124 3.81 -12.63 2.87
CA THR A 124 3.95 -14.06 3.18
C THR A 124 5.40 -14.55 3.30
N THR A 125 6.38 -13.82 2.75
CA THR A 125 7.81 -14.17 2.90
C THR A 125 8.45 -13.58 4.15
N LEU A 126 7.85 -12.55 4.76
CA LEU A 126 8.38 -11.85 5.93
C LEU A 126 8.73 -12.77 7.12
N PRO A 127 7.90 -13.75 7.52
CA PRO A 127 8.23 -14.59 8.68
C PRO A 127 9.53 -15.37 8.49
N SER A 128 9.79 -15.87 7.29
CA SER A 128 11.02 -16.60 6.96
C SER A 128 12.21 -15.65 6.81
N ALA A 129 12.01 -14.49 6.18
CA ALA A 129 13.07 -13.51 5.97
C ALA A 129 13.64 -12.96 7.28
N LEU A 130 12.77 -12.66 8.27
CA LEU A 130 13.22 -12.18 9.59
C LEU A 130 13.89 -13.29 10.40
N ALA A 131 13.44 -14.54 10.30
CA ALA A 131 14.05 -15.66 11.02
C ALA A 131 15.49 -15.95 10.57
N GLY A 132 15.84 -15.65 9.31
CA GLY A 132 17.22 -15.73 8.82
C GLY A 132 18.13 -14.65 9.38
N SER A 133 17.60 -13.42 9.53
CA SER A 133 18.39 -12.26 9.99
C SER A 133 18.85 -12.33 11.46
N ASP A 134 18.18 -13.13 12.29
CA ASP A 134 18.56 -13.35 13.70
C ASP A 134 19.67 -14.43 13.87
N GLY A 135 20.05 -15.12 12.79
CA GLY A 135 20.94 -16.30 12.81
C GLY A 135 22.44 -16.04 12.93
N ASP A 136 22.92 -14.81 12.70
CA ASP A 136 24.35 -14.47 12.64
C ASP A 136 24.86 -13.64 13.84
N GLY A 137 24.06 -13.52 14.90
CA GLY A 137 24.38 -12.79 16.13
C GLY A 137 24.99 -13.66 17.25
N ASP A 138 26.27 -14.00 17.12
CA ASP A 138 27.25 -14.32 18.20
C ASP A 138 26.80 -15.14 19.44
N ALA A 139 27.09 -16.44 19.41
CA ALA A 139 27.30 -17.23 20.62
C ALA A 139 28.76 -17.12 21.11
N SER A 140 29.17 -15.96 21.66
CA SER A 140 30.41 -15.82 22.44
C SER A 140 30.14 -15.46 23.90
N ALA A 141 29.41 -16.35 24.58
CA ALA A 141 29.53 -16.46 26.04
C ALA A 141 30.86 -17.15 26.38
N GLY A 142 31.94 -16.36 26.52
CA GLY A 142 33.28 -16.86 26.85
C GLY A 142 34.08 -15.86 27.66
N CYS A 143 33.95 -15.93 28.99
CA CYS A 143 34.73 -15.17 29.97
C CYS A 143 36.24 -15.35 29.78
N THR A 144 37.03 -14.28 29.86
CA THR A 144 38.23 -14.25 30.73
C THR A 144 38.57 -12.82 31.17
N ASP A 145 38.87 -12.71 32.46
CA ASP A 145 39.28 -11.53 33.21
C ASP A 145 40.80 -11.62 33.50
N SER A 146 41.50 -10.48 33.38
CA SER A 146 42.85 -10.14 33.89
C SER A 146 44.06 -10.95 33.33
N VAL A 147 45.26 -10.41 33.02
CA VAL A 147 46.16 -9.49 33.76
C VAL A 147 47.28 -8.92 32.84
N ASP A 148 47.73 -7.68 33.11
CA ASP A 148 49.08 -7.07 32.98
C ASP A 148 50.13 -7.53 31.92
N ARG A 149 50.65 -6.59 31.11
CA ARG A 149 51.95 -5.87 31.31
C ARG A 149 52.63 -5.44 30.00
N ALA A 150 53.19 -4.23 30.05
CA ALA A 150 53.93 -3.49 29.03
C ALA A 150 55.25 -4.10 28.49
N ASN A 151 55.56 -3.79 27.21
CA ASN A 151 56.86 -3.32 26.67
C ASN A 151 56.68 -3.06 25.15
N ARG A 152 56.87 -1.86 24.60
CA ARG A 152 58.11 -1.09 24.32
C ARG A 152 58.86 -1.50 23.03
N ALA A 153 58.66 -0.64 22.01
CA ALA A 153 59.65 -0.02 21.11
C ALA A 153 60.28 -0.75 19.90
N GLU A 154 60.26 0.01 18.79
CA GLU A 154 61.32 0.26 17.78
C GLU A 154 61.38 -0.55 16.47
N SER A 155 61.04 0.18 15.39
CA SER A 155 61.84 0.46 14.17
C SER A 155 62.37 -0.68 13.28
N ALA A 156 62.01 -0.62 11.99
CA ALA A 156 62.90 -0.34 10.85
C ALA A 156 62.57 -1.17 9.58
N GLU A 157 62.28 -0.43 8.51
CA GLU A 157 62.80 -0.55 7.13
C GLU A 157 62.66 -1.85 6.30
N SER A 158 62.09 -1.66 5.10
CA SER A 158 62.12 -2.55 3.91
C SER A 158 63.55 -2.69 3.35
N PRO A 159 63.87 -3.63 2.41
CA PRO A 159 63.44 -3.54 1.00
C PRO A 159 63.25 -4.87 0.20
N GLU A 160 62.51 -4.72 -0.92
CA GLU A 160 62.62 -5.32 -2.27
C GLU A 160 62.86 -6.84 -2.50
N SER A 161 62.03 -7.47 -3.36
CA SER A 161 62.36 -7.84 -4.76
C SER A 161 61.62 -9.08 -5.31
N THR A 162 60.86 -8.87 -6.39
CA THR A 162 60.67 -9.66 -7.64
C THR A 162 60.11 -11.11 -7.68
N THR A 163 59.09 -11.24 -8.55
CA THR A 163 58.23 -12.34 -9.13
C THR A 163 58.96 -13.55 -9.79
N PRO A 164 58.33 -14.58 -10.47
CA PRO A 164 56.91 -14.88 -10.79
C PRO A 164 56.44 -16.38 -10.71
N ALA A 165 55.14 -16.58 -10.97
CA ALA A 165 54.45 -17.70 -11.66
C ALA A 165 54.26 -19.07 -10.97
N THR A 166 52.99 -19.39 -10.66
CA THR A 166 52.23 -20.64 -10.99
C THR A 166 50.86 -20.47 -10.30
N GLY A 167 49.74 -20.39 -11.01
CA GLY A 167 49.13 -21.50 -11.74
C GLY A 167 48.24 -22.28 -10.78
N ASP A 168 47.07 -21.74 -10.43
CA ASP A 168 45.95 -22.54 -9.91
C ASP A 168 44.64 -21.84 -10.26
N GLU A 169 44.05 -22.29 -11.36
CA GLU A 169 42.65 -22.06 -11.70
C GLU A 169 41.86 -23.11 -10.91
N THR A 170 41.32 -22.71 -9.78
CA THR A 170 40.23 -23.46 -9.14
C THR A 170 39.06 -22.51 -8.96
N ASP A 171 38.02 -22.78 -9.75
CA ASP A 171 36.67 -22.25 -9.66
C ASP A 171 36.26 -22.03 -8.20
N SER A 172 36.34 -20.77 -7.75
CA SER A 172 35.45 -20.32 -6.69
C SER A 172 34.12 -20.05 -7.37
N GLU A 173 33.28 -21.10 -7.39
CA GLU A 173 31.83 -20.97 -7.50
C GLU A 173 31.43 -19.81 -6.58
N THR A 174 31.13 -18.67 -7.19
CA THR A 174 30.40 -17.59 -6.55
C THR A 174 29.07 -18.19 -6.16
N ALA A 175 28.98 -18.69 -4.92
CA ALA A 175 27.71 -18.98 -4.30
C ALA A 175 26.86 -17.72 -4.45
N ASP A 176 25.84 -17.81 -5.30
CA ASP A 176 24.71 -16.90 -5.42
C ASP A 176 24.03 -16.81 -4.04
N THR A 177 24.69 -16.11 -3.13
CA THR A 177 24.10 -15.72 -1.86
C THR A 177 23.45 -14.39 -2.20
N ALA A 178 22.19 -14.46 -2.66
CA ALA A 178 21.37 -13.26 -2.79
C ALA A 178 21.53 -12.47 -1.48
N PRO A 179 21.81 -11.16 -1.55
CA PRO A 179 22.03 -10.37 -0.35
C PRO A 179 20.81 -10.55 0.56
N GLU A 180 21.03 -11.10 1.76
CA GLU A 180 19.99 -11.18 2.76
C GLU A 180 19.51 -9.75 3.03
N SER A 181 18.26 -9.46 2.70
CA SER A 181 17.67 -8.14 2.90
C SER A 181 17.72 -7.80 4.39
N SER A 182 18.28 -6.64 4.74
CA SER A 182 18.29 -6.19 6.12
C SER A 182 16.86 -5.98 6.64
N VAL A 183 16.67 -6.05 7.96
CA VAL A 183 15.36 -5.78 8.58
C VAL A 183 14.86 -4.36 8.25
N ASP A 184 15.78 -3.40 8.13
CA ASP A 184 15.46 -2.02 7.76
C ASP A 184 14.98 -1.90 6.32
N ASP A 185 15.55 -2.69 5.40
CA ASP A 185 15.10 -2.73 4.00
C ASP A 185 13.72 -3.38 3.89
N LEU A 186 13.50 -4.50 4.59
CA LEU A 186 12.18 -5.15 4.68
C LEU A 186 11.12 -4.21 5.27
N SER A 187 11.48 -3.44 6.31
CA SER A 187 10.62 -2.42 6.92
C SER A 187 10.23 -1.34 5.91
N ARG A 188 11.22 -0.78 5.21
CA ARG A 188 11.00 0.26 4.20
C ARG A 188 10.14 -0.25 3.05
N GLU A 189 10.40 -1.46 2.58
CA GLU A 189 9.65 -2.10 1.50
C GLU A 189 8.19 -2.36 1.92
N PHE A 190 7.97 -2.94 3.09
CA PHE A 190 6.62 -3.17 3.63
C PHE A 190 5.82 -1.87 3.71
N VAL A 191 6.38 -0.84 4.36
CA VAL A 191 5.71 0.44 4.57
C VAL A 191 5.44 1.16 3.24
N THR A 192 6.33 1.01 2.26
CA THR A 192 6.15 1.62 0.94
C THR A 192 5.07 0.90 0.14
N ALA A 193 5.17 -0.42 -0.01
CA ALA A 193 4.18 -1.23 -0.71
C ALA A 193 2.77 -1.03 -0.13
N ARG A 194 2.65 -1.03 1.19
CA ARG A 194 1.39 -0.77 1.89
C ARG A 194 0.81 0.61 1.56
N ARG A 195 1.61 1.67 1.65
CA ARG A 195 1.13 3.05 1.40
C ARG A 195 0.68 3.24 -0.05
N THR A 196 1.47 2.72 -1.00
CA THR A 196 1.14 2.76 -2.43
C THR A 196 -0.19 2.06 -2.69
N LEU A 197 -0.35 0.85 -2.17
CA LEU A 197 -1.58 0.07 -2.35
C LEU A 197 -2.80 0.76 -1.70
N LEU A 198 -2.69 1.25 -0.46
CA LEU A 198 -3.78 1.97 0.20
C LEU A 198 -4.18 3.26 -0.53
N LEU A 199 -3.22 3.95 -1.14
CA LEU A 199 -3.51 5.11 -1.99
C LEU A 199 -4.27 4.69 -3.25
N ALA A 200 -3.82 3.64 -3.94
CA ALA A 200 -4.51 3.10 -5.13
C ALA A 200 -5.95 2.68 -4.81
N LEU A 201 -6.15 1.98 -3.69
CA LEU A 201 -7.49 1.60 -3.23
C LEU A 201 -8.36 2.83 -2.92
N SER A 202 -7.80 3.86 -2.27
CA SER A 202 -8.54 5.11 -2.00
C SER A 202 -8.99 5.83 -3.27
N VAL A 203 -8.20 5.76 -4.36
CA VAL A 203 -8.59 6.32 -5.66
C VAL A 203 -9.79 5.58 -6.23
N VAL A 204 -9.76 4.25 -6.18
CA VAL A 204 -10.87 3.41 -6.67
C VAL A 204 -12.13 3.63 -5.84
N ASP A 205 -12.03 3.66 -4.50
CA ASP A 205 -13.18 3.93 -3.61
C ASP A 205 -13.89 5.24 -3.99
N ARG A 206 -13.13 6.29 -4.29
CA ARG A 206 -13.68 7.58 -4.72
C ARG A 206 -14.35 7.53 -6.09
N ARG A 207 -13.83 6.73 -7.01
CA ARG A 207 -14.44 6.54 -8.34
C ARG A 207 -15.73 5.74 -8.24
N LEU A 208 -15.76 4.68 -7.43
CA LEU A 208 -16.98 3.92 -7.15
C LEU A 208 -18.05 4.81 -6.51
N ALA A 209 -17.69 5.64 -5.52
CA ALA A 209 -18.60 6.62 -4.92
C ALA A 209 -19.12 7.67 -5.93
N ARG A 210 -18.37 7.94 -7.01
CA ARG A 210 -18.83 8.81 -8.10
C ARG A 210 -19.76 8.06 -9.06
N LEU A 211 -19.47 6.81 -9.38
CA LEU A 211 -20.33 5.96 -10.23
C LEU A 211 -21.70 5.72 -9.59
N ASP A 212 -21.75 5.52 -8.27
CA ASP A 212 -23.00 5.40 -7.49
C ASP A 212 -23.90 6.65 -7.65
N GLN A 213 -23.31 7.84 -7.78
CA GLN A 213 -24.07 9.08 -8.06
C GLN A 213 -24.66 9.09 -9.48
N PHE A 214 -23.99 8.50 -10.47
CA PHE A 214 -24.51 8.37 -11.83
C PHE A 214 -25.66 7.37 -11.90
N GLU A 215 -25.63 6.30 -11.11
CA GLU A 215 -26.72 5.33 -11.03
C GLU A 215 -28.04 6.00 -10.63
N GLY A 216 -28.00 6.87 -9.61
CA GLY A 216 -29.18 7.61 -9.15
C GLY A 216 -29.77 8.56 -10.20
N ASP A 217 -28.94 9.12 -11.09
CA ASP A 217 -29.38 10.01 -12.17
C ASP A 217 -29.79 9.22 -13.45
N ALA A 218 -29.30 7.99 -13.63
CA ALA A 218 -29.48 7.19 -14.84
C ALA A 218 -30.70 6.24 -14.80
N THR A 219 -31.56 6.30 -13.77
CA THR A 219 -32.61 5.30 -13.48
C THR A 219 -33.60 5.00 -14.61
N GLU A 220 -33.69 5.85 -15.65
CA GLU A 220 -34.57 5.65 -16.82
C GLU A 220 -33.84 5.10 -18.06
N SER A 221 -32.50 4.93 -18.01
CA SER A 221 -31.69 4.45 -19.12
C SER A 221 -31.62 2.92 -19.18
N ALA A 222 -31.57 2.36 -20.39
CA ALA A 222 -31.28 0.93 -20.56
C ALA A 222 -29.87 0.53 -20.08
N ALA A 223 -28.95 1.50 -19.91
CA ALA A 223 -27.63 1.29 -19.31
C ALA A 223 -27.67 1.15 -17.79
N ALA A 224 -28.74 1.54 -17.11
CA ALA A 224 -28.85 1.50 -15.64
C ALA A 224 -28.60 0.11 -15.03
N PRO A 225 -29.25 -0.99 -15.49
CA PRO A 225 -28.96 -2.32 -14.95
C PRO A 225 -27.52 -2.79 -15.22
N LEU A 226 -26.92 -2.40 -16.36
CA LEU A 226 -25.54 -2.74 -16.67
C LEU A 226 -24.54 -1.96 -15.80
N LEU A 227 -24.85 -0.70 -15.49
CA LEU A 227 -24.07 0.13 -14.56
C LEU A 227 -24.15 -0.43 -13.14
N LEU A 228 -25.33 -0.81 -12.66
CA LEU A 228 -25.50 -1.45 -11.35
C LEU A 228 -24.68 -2.75 -11.25
N ASP A 229 -24.82 -3.66 -12.23
CA ASP A 229 -24.03 -4.90 -12.28
C ASP A 229 -22.51 -4.62 -12.27
N PHE A 230 -22.07 -3.57 -12.97
CA PHE A 230 -20.67 -3.14 -12.97
C PHE A 230 -20.24 -2.62 -11.59
N VAL A 231 -20.99 -1.70 -10.99
CA VAL A 231 -20.68 -1.10 -9.68
C VAL A 231 -20.66 -2.15 -8.58
N ASP A 232 -21.62 -3.08 -8.56
CA ASP A 232 -21.66 -4.20 -7.61
C ASP A 232 -20.41 -5.08 -7.73
N THR A 233 -20.05 -5.45 -8.96
CA THR A 233 -18.87 -6.28 -9.23
C THR A 233 -17.58 -5.55 -8.85
N ALA A 234 -17.46 -4.27 -9.19
CA ALA A 234 -16.30 -3.45 -8.87
C ALA A 234 -16.16 -3.22 -7.36
N THR A 235 -17.27 -3.02 -6.65
CA THR A 235 -17.30 -2.88 -5.18
C THR A 235 -16.92 -4.19 -4.49
N LYS A 236 -17.37 -5.34 -5.03
CA LYS A 236 -16.94 -6.66 -4.56
C LYS A 236 -15.43 -6.83 -4.70
N LEU A 237 -14.88 -6.56 -5.89
CA LEU A 237 -13.43 -6.64 -6.11
C LEU A 237 -12.67 -5.72 -5.14
N GLN A 238 -13.15 -4.49 -4.98
CA GLN A 238 -12.53 -3.53 -4.07
C GLN A 238 -12.51 -4.01 -2.62
N SER A 239 -13.58 -4.68 -2.17
CA SER A 239 -13.66 -5.28 -0.84
C SER A 239 -12.67 -6.43 -0.66
N GLU A 240 -12.53 -7.29 -1.67
CA GLU A 240 -11.54 -8.39 -1.71
C GLU A 240 -10.10 -7.85 -1.63
N LEU A 241 -9.81 -6.73 -2.32
CA LEU A 241 -8.49 -6.09 -2.25
C LEU A 241 -8.19 -5.47 -0.89
N HIS A 242 -9.17 -4.83 -0.24
CA HIS A 242 -9.03 -4.34 1.14
C HIS A 242 -8.83 -5.50 2.13
N GLU A 243 -9.49 -6.64 1.91
CA GLU A 243 -9.27 -7.85 2.70
C GLU A 243 -7.84 -8.38 2.56
N LEU A 244 -7.27 -8.42 1.34
CA LEU A 244 -5.88 -8.80 1.13
C LEU A 244 -4.89 -7.90 1.89
N VAL A 245 -5.13 -6.58 1.92
CA VAL A 245 -4.32 -5.66 2.74
C VAL A 245 -4.45 -6.04 4.22
N SER A 246 -5.66 -6.29 4.71
CA SER A 246 -5.88 -6.69 6.10
C SER A 246 -5.17 -8.01 6.45
N LEU A 247 -5.18 -9.00 5.56
CA LEU A 247 -4.48 -10.28 5.76
C LEU A 247 -2.96 -10.10 5.77
N ALA A 248 -2.40 -9.29 4.86
CA ALA A 248 -0.98 -8.95 4.84
C ALA A 248 -0.55 -8.18 6.11
N GLU A 249 -1.37 -7.26 6.59
CA GLU A 249 -1.16 -6.53 7.84
C GLU A 249 -1.23 -7.45 9.08
N LEU A 250 -2.08 -8.48 9.04
CA LEU A 250 -2.13 -9.53 10.06
C LEU A 250 -0.83 -10.35 10.10
N VAL A 251 -0.20 -10.61 8.94
CA VAL A 251 1.12 -11.29 8.92
C VAL A 251 2.16 -10.45 9.66
N ALA A 252 2.23 -9.13 9.40
CA ALA A 252 3.14 -8.23 10.11
C ALA A 252 2.86 -8.20 11.62
N ALA A 253 1.60 -8.14 12.03
CA ALA A 253 1.24 -8.21 13.45
C ALA A 253 1.62 -9.56 14.10
N SER A 254 1.46 -10.66 13.37
CA SER A 254 1.76 -12.02 13.83
C SER A 254 3.23 -12.27 14.11
N ILE A 255 4.12 -11.51 13.45
CA ILE A 255 5.58 -11.52 13.68
C ILE A 255 6.02 -10.39 14.64
N GLY A 256 5.08 -9.78 15.37
CA GLY A 256 5.38 -8.77 16.37
C GLY A 256 5.78 -7.41 15.79
N ARG A 257 5.34 -7.07 14.58
CA ARG A 257 5.64 -5.80 13.90
C ARG A 257 4.37 -4.96 13.75
N CYS A 258 4.52 -3.64 13.81
CA CYS A 258 3.39 -2.74 13.62
C CYS A 258 2.95 -2.76 12.15
N HIS A 259 1.69 -3.06 11.88
CA HIS A 259 1.16 -3.09 10.51
C HIS A 259 1.24 -1.73 9.77
N ASN A 260 1.49 -0.61 10.47
CA ASN A 260 1.51 0.72 9.86
C ASN A 260 2.91 1.31 9.67
N CYS A 261 3.82 1.13 10.62
CA CYS A 261 5.20 1.65 10.55
C CYS A 261 6.27 0.55 10.59
N PHE A 262 5.85 -0.72 10.71
CA PHE A 262 6.70 -1.90 10.80
C PHE A 262 7.68 -1.95 11.98
N GLU A 263 7.63 -0.98 12.89
CA GLU A 263 8.39 -1.01 14.14
C GLU A 263 8.00 -2.19 15.02
N PRO A 264 8.94 -2.75 15.81
CA PRO A 264 8.64 -3.78 16.79
C PRO A 264 7.51 -3.35 17.73
N LEU A 265 6.53 -4.23 17.88
CA LEU A 265 5.54 -4.13 18.94
C LEU A 265 6.11 -4.79 20.20
N ALA A 266 5.72 -4.28 21.37
CA ALA A 266 6.05 -4.94 22.62
C ALA A 266 5.48 -6.36 22.58
N VAL A 267 6.36 -7.36 22.49
CA VAL A 267 5.95 -8.77 22.35
C VAL A 267 5.17 -9.18 23.59
N ALA A 268 4.01 -9.80 23.41
CA ALA A 268 3.38 -10.52 24.51
C ALA A 268 4.38 -11.57 25.03
N ALA A 269 4.43 -11.78 26.35
CA ALA A 269 5.16 -12.92 26.89
C ALA A 269 4.76 -14.21 26.14
N PRO A 270 5.61 -15.24 26.03
CA PRO A 270 5.37 -16.43 25.18
C PRO A 270 4.09 -17.25 25.49
N ASN A 271 3.27 -16.84 26.46
CA ASN A 271 1.92 -17.34 26.75
C ASN A 271 0.96 -16.23 27.26
N GLY A 272 1.28 -14.97 27.01
CA GLY A 272 0.49 -13.81 27.43
C GLY A 272 -0.52 -13.39 26.37
N PRO A 273 -1.54 -12.59 26.74
CA PRO A 273 -2.47 -12.02 25.78
C PRO A 273 -1.72 -11.11 24.80
N THR A 274 -2.19 -11.06 23.55
CA THR A 274 -1.72 -10.16 22.49
C THR A 274 -1.58 -8.74 23.04
N PRO A 275 -0.49 -8.01 22.73
CA PRO A 275 -0.34 -6.65 23.22
C PRO A 275 -1.54 -5.82 22.73
N SER A 276 -2.38 -5.36 23.65
CA SER A 276 -3.50 -4.45 23.35
C SER A 276 -3.07 -2.99 23.30
N GLN A 277 -1.79 -2.72 23.57
CA GLN A 277 -1.24 -1.37 23.59
C GLN A 277 -0.98 -0.88 22.16
N PRO A 278 -1.33 0.38 21.86
CA PRO A 278 -0.96 1.01 20.59
C PRO A 278 0.56 0.96 20.35
N CYS A 279 0.95 0.97 19.09
CA CYS A 279 2.35 1.07 18.70
C CYS A 279 2.98 2.33 19.34
N PRO A 280 4.13 2.21 20.03
CA PRO A 280 4.76 3.36 20.68
C PRO A 280 5.26 4.41 19.69
N THR A 281 5.54 4.01 18.44
CA THR A 281 6.05 4.91 17.39
C THR A 281 4.94 5.65 16.66
N CYS A 282 3.89 4.94 16.23
CA CYS A 282 2.84 5.53 15.38
C CYS A 282 1.45 5.59 16.02
N ALA A 283 1.32 5.17 17.28
CA ALA A 283 0.08 5.15 18.05
C ALA A 283 -1.07 4.33 17.43
N GLN A 284 -0.80 3.52 16.41
CA GLN A 284 -1.79 2.64 15.80
C GLN A 284 -2.04 1.41 16.66
N SER A 285 -3.31 1.06 16.84
CA SER A 285 -3.68 -0.19 17.50
C SER A 285 -3.13 -1.39 16.69
N PRO A 286 -2.56 -2.40 17.35
CA PRO A 286 -2.11 -3.61 16.67
C PRO A 286 -3.30 -4.34 16.04
N ARG A 287 -3.04 -5.08 14.95
CA ARG A 287 -4.06 -5.96 14.37
C ARG A 287 -4.31 -7.13 15.31
N ASP A 288 -5.57 -7.48 15.47
CA ASP A 288 -5.98 -8.60 16.31
C ASP A 288 -5.71 -9.92 15.59
N THR A 289 -4.80 -10.72 16.14
CA THR A 289 -4.40 -12.02 15.60
C THR A 289 -5.11 -13.20 16.28
N GLU A 290 -5.96 -12.96 17.28
CA GLU A 290 -6.54 -14.04 18.12
C GLU A 290 -7.31 -15.08 17.28
N ALA A 291 -8.06 -14.63 16.27
CA ALA A 291 -8.82 -15.51 15.38
C ALA A 291 -7.94 -16.46 14.53
N TRP A 292 -6.64 -16.19 14.44
CA TRP A 292 -5.66 -16.92 13.64
C TRP A 292 -4.73 -17.79 14.49
N HIS A 293 -4.91 -17.82 15.81
CA HIS A 293 -4.14 -18.73 16.67
C HIS A 293 -4.60 -20.18 16.49
N ARG A 294 -3.66 -21.13 16.65
CA ARG A 294 -4.02 -22.55 16.67
C ARG A 294 -4.86 -22.86 17.91
N ALA A 295 -5.74 -23.84 17.83
CA ALA A 295 -6.59 -24.21 18.97
C ALA A 295 -5.81 -24.75 20.17
N ASP A 296 -4.57 -25.22 19.95
CA ASP A 296 -3.71 -25.86 20.94
C ASP A 296 -2.56 -24.97 21.45
N SER A 297 -2.36 -23.79 20.85
CA SER A 297 -1.26 -22.89 21.19
C SER A 297 -1.62 -21.43 20.90
N ASN A 298 -1.04 -20.50 21.67
CA ASN A 298 -1.16 -19.06 21.37
C ASN A 298 -0.31 -18.62 20.16
N ALA A 299 0.21 -19.57 19.38
CA ALA A 299 0.97 -19.29 18.18
C ALA A 299 0.03 -19.16 16.98
N VAL A 300 0.33 -18.19 16.10
CA VAL A 300 -0.41 -17.97 14.86
C VAL A 300 -0.25 -19.18 13.93
N ASP A 301 -1.37 -19.57 13.33
CA ASP A 301 -1.44 -20.56 12.27
C ASP A 301 -1.21 -19.89 10.91
N PHE A 302 0.08 -19.70 10.56
CA PHE A 302 0.45 -19.07 9.30
C PHE A 302 -0.04 -19.85 8.07
N GLU A 303 -0.16 -21.17 8.14
CA GLU A 303 -0.68 -21.96 7.03
C GLU A 303 -2.13 -21.59 6.72
N ARG A 304 -2.96 -21.47 7.77
CA ARG A 304 -4.35 -21.02 7.63
C ARG A 304 -4.43 -19.59 7.12
N LEU A 305 -3.58 -18.69 7.62
CA LEU A 305 -3.52 -17.30 7.17
C LEU A 305 -3.12 -17.19 5.69
N PHE A 306 -2.10 -17.93 5.27
CA PHE A 306 -1.64 -17.96 3.88
C PHE A 306 -2.64 -18.62 2.94
N SER A 307 -3.34 -19.66 3.39
CA SER A 307 -4.45 -20.25 2.64
C SER A 307 -5.55 -19.22 2.40
N ALA A 308 -5.94 -18.45 3.43
CA ALA A 308 -6.94 -17.40 3.27
C ALA A 308 -6.48 -16.32 2.28
N THR A 309 -5.23 -15.85 2.38
CA THR A 309 -4.66 -14.91 1.40
C THR A 309 -4.73 -15.45 -0.03
N ASN A 310 -4.37 -16.71 -0.25
CA ASN A 310 -4.41 -17.34 -1.58
C ASN A 310 -5.83 -17.53 -2.10
N ASP A 311 -6.78 -17.85 -1.22
CA ASP A 311 -8.18 -17.98 -1.59
C ASP A 311 -8.77 -16.60 -1.98
N THR A 312 -8.51 -15.55 -1.21
CA THR A 312 -8.92 -14.18 -1.55
C THR A 312 -8.27 -13.69 -2.85
N LEU A 313 -7.00 -14.02 -3.12
CA LEU A 313 -6.35 -13.71 -4.42
C LEU A 313 -7.05 -14.41 -5.59
N ARG A 314 -7.47 -15.66 -5.42
CA ARG A 314 -8.19 -16.42 -6.44
C ARG A 314 -9.58 -15.85 -6.68
N ASP A 315 -10.27 -15.45 -5.62
CA ASP A 315 -11.57 -14.80 -5.70
C ASP A 315 -11.47 -13.43 -6.41
N ALA A 316 -10.47 -12.61 -6.06
CA ALA A 316 -10.20 -11.33 -6.73
C ALA A 316 -9.91 -11.50 -8.23
N ALA A 317 -9.16 -12.54 -8.61
CA ALA A 317 -8.91 -12.85 -10.01
C ALA A 317 -10.21 -13.21 -10.77
N ALA A 318 -11.08 -14.04 -10.17
CA ALA A 318 -12.39 -14.38 -10.76
C ALA A 318 -13.33 -13.16 -10.84
N THR A 319 -13.33 -12.29 -9.83
CA THR A 319 -14.10 -11.04 -9.84
C THR A 319 -13.57 -10.08 -10.91
N THR A 320 -12.26 -10.04 -11.16
CA THR A 320 -11.65 -9.21 -12.22
C THR A 320 -12.06 -9.66 -13.63
N GLU A 321 -12.14 -10.97 -13.87
CA GLU A 321 -12.67 -11.52 -15.13
C GLU A 321 -14.12 -11.09 -15.34
N THR A 322 -14.95 -11.29 -14.31
CA THR A 322 -16.37 -10.87 -14.33
C THR A 322 -16.50 -9.36 -14.56
N LEU A 323 -15.68 -8.54 -13.91
CA LEU A 323 -15.67 -7.08 -14.06
C LEU A 323 -15.37 -6.67 -15.50
N THR A 324 -14.44 -7.36 -16.16
CA THR A 324 -14.07 -7.09 -17.56
C THR A 324 -15.24 -7.38 -18.51
N GLU A 325 -15.97 -8.48 -18.27
CA GLU A 325 -17.19 -8.79 -19.02
C GLU A 325 -18.27 -7.71 -18.82
N ARG A 326 -18.50 -7.28 -17.56
CA ARG A 326 -19.47 -6.21 -17.25
C ARG A 326 -19.08 -4.87 -17.86
N THR A 327 -17.80 -4.53 -17.80
CA THR A 327 -17.24 -3.33 -18.45
C THR A 327 -17.54 -3.34 -19.95
N THR A 328 -17.31 -4.47 -20.61
CA THR A 328 -17.52 -4.62 -22.07
C THR A 328 -18.99 -4.52 -22.45
N ALA A 329 -19.87 -5.16 -21.68
CA ALA A 329 -21.31 -5.08 -21.90
C ALA A 329 -21.84 -3.64 -21.75
N LEU A 330 -21.43 -2.94 -20.68
CA LEU A 330 -21.79 -1.54 -20.46
C LEU A 330 -21.23 -0.62 -21.53
N ALA A 331 -19.95 -0.78 -21.89
CA ALA A 331 -19.31 -0.03 -22.96
C ALA A 331 -20.05 -0.15 -24.30
N THR A 332 -20.50 -1.36 -24.65
CA THR A 332 -21.25 -1.60 -25.89
C THR A 332 -22.56 -0.81 -25.89
N GLU A 333 -23.31 -0.86 -24.80
CA GLU A 333 -24.58 -0.13 -24.66
C GLU A 333 -24.39 1.40 -24.70
N LEU A 334 -23.28 1.92 -24.16
CA LEU A 334 -22.98 3.35 -24.16
C LEU A 334 -22.54 3.89 -25.53
N VAL A 335 -21.97 3.05 -26.39
CA VAL A 335 -21.44 3.45 -27.72
C VAL A 335 -22.46 3.23 -28.85
N GLU A 336 -23.39 2.29 -28.72
CA GLU A 336 -24.42 2.01 -29.74
C GLU A 336 -25.58 3.03 -29.78
N LYS A 337 -25.57 4.04 -28.90
CA LYS A 337 -26.58 5.11 -28.79
C LYS A 337 -26.05 6.47 -29.21
#